data_AF-A0A9Q3Q5L7-F1
#
_entry.id   AF-A0A9Q3Q5L7-F1
#
_cell.length_a   1.000
_cell.length_b   1.000
_cell.length_c   1.000
_cell.angle_alpha   90.00
_cell.angle_beta   90.00
_cell.angle_gamma   90.00
#
_symmetry.space_group_name_H-M   'P 1'
#
loop_
_entity.id
_entity.type
_entity.pdbx_description
1 polymer ?
#
loop_
_entity_poly.entity_id
_entity_poly.type
_entity_poly.pdbx_seq_one_letter_code
_entity_poly.pdbx_strand_id
1 'polypeptide(L)'
;MTSIGTIIKEIIIPHRKGNIRLNPEFIVLDNADIQGLLMGTDYQRMYGIDIYNSKNRLITIDTNKEKKFSLDIYHISSQDPLEELLNEFIEGQLSTTLTSKQKLSLLKMLRKNRPSFAIGEKPLGKIKGHDIELYLDVERPYPPVIRRPPYPASLETRQEIEKHINELLDMDVIRKIGHNEIVEMTTPVLIT
;
A
#
# COMPACT_ATOMS: atom_id res chain seq x y z
N MET A 1 32.26 8.00 -9.50
CA MET A 1 30.91 7.85 -10.10
C MET A 1 31.10 7.31 -11.50
N THR A 2 30.74 6.04 -11.71
CA THR A 2 30.70 5.40 -13.03
C THR A 2 29.25 5.29 -13.46
N SER A 3 28.95 5.52 -14.74
CA SER A 3 27.60 5.29 -15.26
C SER A 3 27.35 3.79 -15.40
N ILE A 4 26.32 3.30 -14.72
CA ILE A 4 25.88 1.90 -14.78
C ILE A 4 25.06 1.67 -16.06
N GLY A 5 24.28 2.67 -16.48
CA GLY A 5 23.45 2.56 -17.67
C GLY A 5 22.53 3.76 -17.88
N THR A 6 21.65 3.65 -18.87
CA THR A 6 20.65 4.68 -19.19
C THR A 6 19.26 4.05 -19.20
N ILE A 7 18.29 4.71 -18.58
CA ILE A 7 16.89 4.31 -18.55
C ILE A 7 16.08 5.39 -19.28
N ILE A 8 15.32 5.00 -20.29
CA ILE A 8 14.40 5.90 -20.97
C ILE A 8 13.00 5.61 -20.43
N LYS A 9 12.34 6.63 -19.89
CA LYS A 9 10.98 6.46 -19.35
C LYS A 9 10.12 7.66 -19.70
N GLU A 10 9.00 7.39 -20.35
CA GLU A 10 8.00 8.43 -20.65
C GLU A 10 7.40 8.99 -19.36
N ILE A 11 7.44 10.31 -19.22
CA ILE A 11 6.73 11.07 -18.20
C ILE A 11 5.58 11.80 -18.88
N ILE A 12 4.36 11.52 -18.42
CA ILE A 12 3.16 12.19 -18.90
C ILE A 12 2.72 13.20 -17.85
N ILE A 13 2.78 14.47 -18.20
CA ILE A 13 2.39 15.59 -17.34
C ILE A 13 1.03 16.13 -17.83
N PRO A 14 -0.03 16.08 -17.01
CA PRO A 14 -1.34 16.58 -17.39
C PRO A 14 -1.33 18.11 -17.46
N HIS A 15 -1.67 18.70 -18.62
CA HIS A 15 -1.67 20.15 -18.82
C HIS A 15 -2.94 20.61 -19.55
N ARG A 16 -3.34 21.87 -19.35
CA ARG A 16 -4.63 22.42 -19.81
C ARG A 16 -4.80 22.39 -21.34
N LYS A 17 -3.71 22.55 -22.09
CA LYS A 17 -3.69 22.51 -23.57
C LYS A 17 -3.50 21.09 -24.15
N GLY A 18 -3.53 20.06 -23.29
CA GLY A 18 -3.22 18.68 -23.65
C GLY A 18 -2.10 18.11 -22.79
N ASN A 19 -2.03 16.78 -22.72
CA ASN A 19 -1.00 16.07 -21.95
C ASN A 19 0.38 16.28 -22.58
N ILE A 20 1.33 16.76 -21.78
CA ILE A 20 2.72 16.90 -22.17
C ILE A 20 3.38 15.54 -21.99
N ARG A 21 4.01 15.02 -23.03
CA ARG A 21 4.74 13.75 -23.00
C ARG A 21 6.21 14.06 -23.13
N LEU A 22 6.98 13.70 -22.11
CA LEU A 22 8.43 13.84 -22.08
C LEU A 22 9.02 12.44 -22.16
N ASN A 23 10.06 12.25 -22.96
CA ASN A 23 10.82 11.00 -22.99
C ASN A 23 12.24 11.26 -22.46
N PRO A 24 12.40 11.58 -21.16
CA PRO A 24 13.71 11.81 -20.58
C PRO A 24 14.55 10.53 -20.57
N GLU A 25 15.85 10.73 -20.80
CA GLU A 25 16.88 9.74 -20.58
C GLU A 25 17.49 9.96 -19.19
N PHE A 26 17.38 8.95 -18.33
CA PHE A 26 17.96 8.94 -17.00
C PHE A 26 19.26 8.18 -17.01
N ILE A 27 20.36 8.85 -16.67
CA ILE A 27 21.66 8.19 -16.50
C ILE A 27 21.73 7.67 -15.06
N VAL A 28 21.88 6.35 -14.92
CA VAL A 28 22.05 5.69 -13.63
C VAL A 28 23.54 5.69 -13.30
N LEU A 29 23.89 6.25 -12.14
CA LEU A 29 25.26 6.33 -11.65
C LEU A 29 25.44 5.40 -10.45
N ASP A 30 26.61 4.78 -10.35
CA ASP A 30 26.97 3.95 -9.20
C ASP A 30 27.20 4.80 -7.95
N ASN A 31 26.50 4.44 -6.86
CA ASN A 31 26.53 5.11 -5.55
C ASN A 31 26.34 6.63 -5.61
N ALA A 32 25.43 7.12 -6.44
CA ALA A 32 25.09 8.54 -6.49
C ALA A 32 23.74 8.82 -5.82
N ASP A 33 23.75 9.69 -4.81
CA ASP A 33 22.53 10.25 -4.27
C ASP A 33 21.92 11.23 -5.26
N ILE A 34 20.60 11.10 -5.50
CA ILE A 34 19.90 12.03 -6.39
C ILE A 34 19.81 13.38 -5.67
N GLN A 35 20.54 14.40 -6.13
CA GLN A 35 20.55 15.73 -5.51
C GLN A 35 19.36 16.62 -5.96
N GLY A 36 18.76 16.34 -7.12
CA GLY A 36 17.60 17.08 -7.63
C GLY A 36 17.14 16.61 -9.00
N LEU A 37 15.97 17.06 -9.43
CA LEU A 37 15.51 16.90 -10.82
C LEU A 37 15.77 18.21 -11.56
N LEU A 38 16.44 18.11 -12.71
CA LEU A 38 16.65 19.23 -13.63
C LEU A 38 15.88 18.92 -14.92
N MET A 39 15.25 19.95 -15.47
CA MET A 39 14.56 19.89 -16.76
C MET A 39 15.02 21.05 -17.62
N GLY A 40 15.03 20.85 -18.94
CA GLY A 40 15.44 21.88 -19.89
C GLY A 40 14.63 23.17 -19.71
N THR A 41 15.30 24.31 -19.87
CA THR A 41 14.71 25.65 -19.71
C THR A 41 13.65 25.96 -20.78
N ASP A 42 13.74 25.28 -21.92
CA ASP A 42 12.75 25.23 -22.99
C ASP A 42 11.42 24.67 -22.50
N TYR A 43 11.42 23.49 -21.86
CA TYR A 43 10.19 22.88 -21.32
C TYR A 43 9.60 23.69 -20.17
N GLN A 44 10.43 24.26 -19.30
CA GLN A 44 9.98 25.14 -18.21
C GLN A 44 9.22 26.36 -18.76
N ARG A 45 9.77 27.01 -19.79
CA ARG A 45 9.16 28.21 -20.39
C ARG A 45 7.95 27.89 -21.26
N MET A 46 8.01 26.84 -22.08
CA MET A 46 6.93 26.51 -23.01
C MET A 46 5.65 26.06 -22.30
N TYR A 47 5.80 25.35 -21.18
CA TYR A 47 4.70 24.70 -20.48
C TYR A 47 4.45 25.24 -19.05
N GLY A 48 5.17 26.29 -18.65
CA GLY A 48 5.05 26.92 -17.33
C GLY A 48 5.31 25.94 -16.19
N ILE A 49 6.28 25.03 -16.38
CA ILE A 49 6.61 23.99 -15.41
C ILE A 49 7.73 24.52 -14.49
N ASP A 50 7.43 24.62 -13.19
CA ASP A 50 8.42 24.96 -12.18
C ASP A 50 8.73 23.74 -11.30
N ILE A 51 10.02 23.52 -11.03
CA ILE A 51 10.51 22.41 -10.20
C ILE A 51 11.13 22.99 -8.93
N TYR A 52 10.61 22.58 -7.78
CA TYR A 52 11.15 22.94 -6.47
C TYR A 52 11.91 21.74 -5.89
N ASN A 53 13.25 21.82 -5.84
CA ASN A 53 14.12 20.77 -5.30
C ASN A 53 14.42 20.94 -3.79
N SER A 54 13.41 21.32 -2.99
CA SER A 54 13.58 21.49 -1.53
C SER A 54 13.30 20.17 -0.77
N LYS A 55 12.78 20.22 0.46
CA LYS A 55 12.51 19.03 1.30
C LYS A 55 11.66 17.99 0.57
N ASN A 56 10.68 18.44 -0.20
CA ASN A 56 9.89 17.62 -1.11
C ASN A 56 10.07 18.16 -2.53
N ARG A 57 10.25 17.25 -3.50
CA ARG A 57 10.34 17.63 -4.91
C ARG A 57 8.95 17.90 -5.42
N LEU A 58 8.65 19.16 -5.69
CA LEU A 58 7.32 19.59 -6.11
C LEU A 58 7.40 20.14 -7.52
N ILE A 59 6.49 19.68 -8.37
CA ILE A 59 6.27 20.23 -9.70
C ILE A 59 4.98 21.06 -9.68
N THR A 60 5.04 22.29 -10.19
CA THR A 60 3.85 23.08 -10.52
C THR A 60 3.77 23.28 -12.02
N ILE A 61 2.54 23.36 -12.54
CA ILE A 61 2.24 23.54 -13.95
C ILE A 61 1.44 24.84 -14.09
N ASP A 62 1.70 25.61 -15.15
CA ASP A 62 1.06 26.89 -15.43
C ASP A 62 1.21 27.91 -14.28
N THR A 63 2.33 27.89 -13.54
CA THR A 63 2.56 28.74 -12.34
C THR A 63 1.48 28.63 -11.25
N ASN A 64 0.60 27.62 -11.32
CA ASN A 64 -0.46 27.45 -10.35
C ASN A 64 0.09 26.81 -9.08
N LYS A 65 0.31 27.65 -8.06
CA LYS A 65 0.84 27.23 -6.75
C LYS A 65 -0.07 26.29 -5.97
N GLU A 66 -1.34 26.15 -6.35
CA GLU A 66 -2.30 25.27 -5.67
C GLU A 66 -2.19 23.81 -6.14
N LYS A 67 -1.82 23.58 -7.41
CA LYS A 67 -1.66 22.23 -7.98
C LYS A 67 -0.19 21.84 -7.97
N LYS A 68 0.26 21.33 -6.82
CA LYS A 68 1.61 20.78 -6.65
C LYS A 68 1.56 19.26 -6.79
N PHE A 69 2.38 18.72 -7.68
CA PHE A 69 2.61 17.29 -7.80
C PHE A 69 3.87 16.94 -7.04
N SER A 70 3.77 16.06 -6.03
CA SER A 70 4.95 15.54 -5.35
C SER A 70 5.61 14.46 -6.21
N LEU A 71 6.91 14.59 -6.38
CA LEU A 71 7.79 13.52 -6.85
C LEU A 71 8.37 12.84 -5.61
N ASP A 72 7.70 11.79 -5.17
CA ASP A 72 8.22 10.95 -4.11
C ASP A 72 9.24 9.99 -4.73
N ILE A 73 10.51 10.15 -4.35
CA ILE A 73 11.50 9.11 -4.65
C ILE A 73 11.30 8.03 -3.61
N TYR A 74 10.79 6.89 -4.05
CA TYR A 74 10.98 5.67 -3.30
C TYR A 74 12.47 5.35 -3.37
N HIS A 75 13.18 5.48 -2.25
CA HIS A 75 14.42 4.74 -2.07
C HIS A 75 14.04 3.27 -2.19
N ILE A 76 14.22 2.71 -3.37
CA ILE A 76 14.37 1.26 -3.51
C ILE A 76 15.75 1.02 -2.94
N SER A 77 15.86 0.90 -1.61
CA SER A 77 17.09 0.39 -1.02
C SER A 77 17.36 -0.93 -1.72
N SER A 78 18.54 -1.04 -2.31
CA SER A 78 19.11 -2.30 -2.79
C SER A 78 19.51 -3.18 -1.59
N GLN A 79 18.71 -3.20 -0.53
CA GLN A 79 18.64 -4.36 0.32
C GLN A 79 17.78 -5.33 -0.45
N ASP A 80 18.41 -6.33 -1.06
CA ASP A 80 17.69 -7.43 -1.65
C ASP A 80 16.70 -7.92 -0.58
N PRO A 81 15.37 -7.88 -0.80
CA PRO A 81 14.39 -8.25 0.24
C PRO A 81 14.47 -9.73 0.62
N LEU A 82 15.40 -10.46 0.02
CA LEU A 82 15.82 -11.81 0.37
C LEU A 82 16.66 -11.86 1.65
N GLU A 83 17.55 -10.89 1.92
CA GLU A 83 18.42 -10.93 3.09
C GLU A 83 17.68 -10.60 4.40
N GLU A 84 16.77 -9.62 4.37
CA GLU A 84 15.86 -9.35 5.50
C GLU A 84 14.91 -10.53 5.76
N LEU A 85 14.37 -11.13 4.70
CA LEU A 85 13.56 -12.36 4.80
C LEU A 85 14.39 -13.53 5.33
N LEU A 86 15.63 -13.69 4.88
CA LEU A 86 16.54 -14.71 5.41
C LEU A 86 16.74 -14.50 6.90
N ASN A 87 16.97 -13.27 7.35
CA ASN A 87 17.16 -12.97 8.77
C ASN A 87 15.88 -13.23 9.60
N GLU A 88 14.70 -12.85 9.10
CA GLU A 88 13.40 -13.16 9.74
C GLU A 88 13.12 -14.67 9.80
N PHE A 89 13.51 -15.42 8.76
CA PHE A 89 13.31 -16.88 8.67
C PHE A 89 14.45 -17.69 9.29
N ILE A 90 15.60 -17.10 9.59
CA ILE A 90 16.74 -17.76 10.27
C ILE A 90 16.37 -18.12 11.71
N GLU A 91 15.50 -17.33 12.35
CA GLU A 91 14.93 -17.69 13.67
C GLU A 91 14.02 -18.94 13.57
N GLY A 92 13.40 -19.14 12.42
CA GLY A 92 12.62 -20.35 12.11
C GLY A 92 13.55 -21.50 11.72
N GLN A 93 13.58 -22.57 12.52
CA GLN A 93 14.35 -23.77 12.18
C GLN A 93 13.88 -24.40 10.85
N LEU A 94 14.54 -24.06 9.74
CA LEU A 94 14.34 -24.75 8.47
C LEU A 94 14.86 -26.18 8.61
N SER A 95 14.07 -27.16 8.17
CA SER A 95 14.46 -28.57 8.31
C SER A 95 15.84 -28.84 7.67
N THR A 96 16.64 -29.66 8.34
CA THR A 96 17.98 -30.05 7.90
C THR A 96 17.97 -30.98 6.69
N THR A 97 16.81 -31.56 6.36
CA THR A 97 16.61 -32.51 5.25
C THR A 97 16.44 -31.84 3.88
N LEU A 98 16.21 -30.52 3.85
CA LEU A 98 16.01 -29.78 2.59
C LEU A 98 17.34 -29.46 1.91
N THR A 99 17.42 -29.71 0.60
CA THR A 99 18.56 -29.26 -0.22
C THR A 99 18.55 -27.74 -0.39
N SER A 100 19.72 -27.14 -0.63
CA SER A 100 19.88 -25.69 -0.82
C SER A 100 18.95 -25.12 -1.89
N LYS A 101 18.70 -25.88 -2.97
CA LYS A 101 17.77 -25.51 -4.04
C LYS A 101 16.31 -25.46 -3.59
N GLN A 102 15.89 -26.40 -2.74
CA GLN A 102 14.53 -26.45 -2.19
C GLN A 102 14.31 -25.32 -1.19
N LYS A 103 15.31 -25.03 -0.34
CA LYS A 103 15.27 -23.89 0.59
C LYS A 103 15.09 -22.57 -0.15
N LEU A 104 15.84 -22.34 -1.23
CA LEU A 104 15.69 -21.16 -2.08
C LEU A 104 14.30 -21.10 -2.73
N SER A 105 13.76 -22.22 -3.20
CA SER A 105 12.41 -22.27 -3.78
C SER A 105 11.33 -21.95 -2.74
N LEU A 106 11.48 -22.46 -1.52
CA LEU A 106 10.56 -22.22 -0.41
C LEU A 106 10.58 -20.75 0.01
N LEU A 107 11.76 -20.15 0.17
CA LEU A 107 11.90 -18.71 0.48
C LEU A 107 11.25 -17.83 -0.60
N LYS A 108 11.42 -18.18 -1.88
CA LYS A 108 10.74 -17.48 -2.98
C LYS A 108 9.21 -17.57 -2.90
N MET A 109 8.68 -18.74 -2.53
CA MET A 109 7.24 -18.96 -2.37
C MET A 109 6.69 -18.19 -1.16
N LEU A 110 7.38 -18.26 -0.01
CA LEU A 110 7.02 -17.50 1.20
C LEU A 110 7.04 -16.00 0.95
N ARG A 111 8.02 -15.49 0.20
CA ARG A 111 8.05 -14.08 -0.22
C ARG A 111 6.84 -13.70 -1.05
N LYS A 112 6.53 -14.50 -2.07
CA LYS A 112 5.39 -14.24 -2.96
C LYS A 112 4.07 -14.16 -2.18
N ASN A 113 3.93 -15.01 -1.16
CA ASN A 113 2.74 -15.13 -0.33
C ASN A 113 2.87 -14.47 1.05
N ARG A 114 3.84 -13.55 1.24
CA ARG A 114 4.09 -12.84 2.51
C ARG A 114 2.81 -12.28 3.17
N PRO A 115 1.88 -11.61 2.46
CA PRO A 115 0.69 -11.05 3.10
C PRO A 115 -0.30 -12.11 3.61
N SER A 116 -0.16 -13.37 3.19
CA SER A 116 -1.02 -14.48 3.60
C SER A 116 -0.59 -15.15 4.91
N PHE A 117 0.57 -14.78 5.46
CA PHE A 117 1.07 -15.32 6.72
C PHE A 117 0.97 -14.26 7.82
N ALA A 118 0.81 -14.71 9.06
CA ALA A 118 0.97 -13.89 10.25
C ALA A 118 2.47 -13.60 10.45
N ILE A 119 2.85 -12.33 10.50
CA ILE A 119 4.25 -11.90 10.61
C ILE A 119 4.35 -10.77 11.63
N GLY A 120 5.21 -10.97 12.64
CA GLY A 120 5.52 -9.98 13.67
C GLY A 120 4.27 -9.44 14.35
N GLU A 121 4.05 -8.14 14.19
CA GLU A 121 2.94 -7.39 14.79
C GLU A 121 1.57 -7.63 14.12
N LYS A 122 1.54 -8.32 12.97
CA LYS A 122 0.28 -8.68 12.28
C LYS A 122 -0.05 -10.15 12.54
N PRO A 123 -0.95 -10.44 13.49
CA PRO A 123 -1.28 -11.83 13.85
C PRO A 123 -2.11 -12.55 12.79
N LEU A 124 -2.62 -11.84 11.77
CA LEU A 124 -3.53 -12.39 10.77
C LEU A 124 -2.96 -12.24 9.36
N GLY A 125 -2.98 -13.34 8.62
CA GLY A 125 -2.67 -13.38 7.19
C GLY A 125 -3.91 -13.14 6.34
N LYS A 126 -3.74 -12.47 5.20
CA LYS A 126 -4.80 -12.24 4.21
C LYS A 126 -4.73 -13.30 3.12
N ILE A 127 -5.69 -14.21 3.10
CA ILE A 127 -5.83 -15.22 2.05
C ILE A 127 -7.02 -14.84 1.17
N LYS A 128 -6.78 -14.68 -0.14
CA LYS A 128 -7.83 -14.40 -1.11
C LYS A 128 -8.52 -15.71 -1.53
N GLY A 129 -9.84 -15.70 -1.67
CA GLY A 129 -10.62 -16.83 -2.18
C GLY A 129 -11.20 -17.78 -1.13
N HIS A 130 -11.08 -17.44 0.16
CA HIS A 130 -11.82 -18.09 1.25
C HIS A 130 -12.98 -17.21 1.76
N ASP A 131 -13.54 -16.38 0.87
CA ASP A 131 -14.69 -15.55 1.20
C ASP A 131 -15.90 -16.47 1.42
N ILE A 132 -16.62 -16.24 2.51
CA ILE A 132 -17.80 -17.02 2.87
C ILE A 132 -19.03 -16.25 2.40
N GLU A 133 -19.76 -16.82 1.45
CA GLU A 133 -21.08 -16.34 1.07
C GLU A 133 -22.12 -16.89 2.06
N LEU A 134 -22.72 -16.00 2.85
CA LEU A 134 -23.81 -16.36 3.75
C LEU A 134 -25.15 -16.11 3.06
N TYR A 135 -25.94 -17.17 2.89
CA TYR A 135 -27.27 -17.10 2.32
C TYR A 135 -28.33 -16.98 3.43
N LEU A 136 -29.37 -16.20 3.18
CA LEU A 136 -30.50 -16.04 4.10
C LEU A 136 -31.63 -16.99 3.70
N ASP A 137 -32.09 -17.84 4.62
CA ASP A 137 -33.15 -18.84 4.38
C ASP A 137 -34.59 -18.30 4.41
N VAL A 138 -34.75 -17.00 4.72
CA VAL A 138 -36.06 -16.33 4.80
C VAL A 138 -36.64 -16.03 3.40
N GLU A 139 -37.66 -15.19 3.22
CA GLU A 139 -38.08 -14.61 1.91
C GLU A 139 -38.28 -13.08 2.05
N ARG A 140 -38.32 -12.32 0.93
CA ARG A 140 -38.51 -10.86 1.00
C ARG A 140 -39.83 -10.54 1.73
N PRO A 141 -39.87 -9.52 2.60
CA PRO A 141 -38.84 -8.52 2.87
C PRO A 141 -37.88 -8.97 4.00
N TYR A 142 -36.68 -9.40 3.63
CA TYR A 142 -35.63 -9.82 4.56
C TYR A 142 -34.98 -8.65 5.28
N PRO A 143 -34.48 -8.92 6.49
CA PRO A 143 -35.28 -8.89 7.72
C PRO A 143 -35.76 -7.46 8.03
N PRO A 144 -36.70 -7.24 8.97
CA PRO A 144 -36.95 -5.90 9.47
C PRO A 144 -35.62 -5.31 9.95
N VAL A 145 -35.28 -4.11 9.47
CA VAL A 145 -34.10 -3.37 9.88
C VAL A 145 -34.10 -3.27 11.42
N ILE A 146 -33.34 -4.13 12.10
CA ILE A 146 -33.18 -4.10 13.56
C ILE A 146 -32.20 -2.96 13.86
N ARG A 147 -32.62 -1.72 13.60
CA ARG A 147 -31.94 -0.51 14.10
C ARG A 147 -32.30 -0.37 15.56
N ARG A 148 -31.70 -1.20 16.40
CA ARG A 148 -31.71 -0.97 17.84
C ARG A 148 -30.57 -0.01 18.15
N PRO A 149 -30.82 1.11 18.86
CA PRO A 149 -29.72 1.88 19.39
C PRO A 149 -28.89 0.95 20.29
N PRO A 150 -27.55 1.10 20.32
CA PRO A 150 -26.75 0.38 21.28
C PRO A 150 -27.23 0.74 22.69
N TYR A 151 -27.26 -0.25 23.57
CA TYR A 151 -27.53 0.03 24.98
C TYR A 151 -26.50 1.00 25.54
N PRO A 152 -26.88 1.90 26.46
CA PRO A 152 -25.94 2.82 27.07
C PRO A 152 -24.86 2.04 27.81
N ALA A 153 -23.61 2.29 27.45
CA ALA A 153 -22.44 1.77 28.16
C ALA A 153 -21.90 2.82 29.13
N SER A 154 -21.24 2.37 30.20
CA SER A 154 -20.50 3.28 31.09
C SER A 154 -19.29 3.90 30.35
N LEU A 155 -18.75 4.98 30.89
CA LEU A 155 -17.59 5.65 30.29
C LEU A 155 -16.36 4.72 30.22
N GLU A 156 -16.11 3.96 31.29
CA GLU A 156 -15.01 2.99 31.38
C GLU A 156 -15.17 1.88 30.33
N THR A 157 -16.36 1.27 30.26
CA THR A 157 -16.63 0.21 29.28
C THR A 157 -16.51 0.71 27.85
N ARG A 158 -16.92 1.96 27.59
CA ARG A 158 -16.80 2.55 26.26
C ARG A 158 -15.34 2.73 25.84
N GLN A 159 -14.46 3.17 26.74
CA GLN A 159 -13.03 3.32 26.47
C GLN A 159 -12.35 1.97 26.18
N GLU A 160 -12.71 0.93 26.93
CA GLU A 160 -12.19 -0.42 26.71
C GLU A 160 -12.65 -1.00 25.36
N ILE A 161 -13.93 -0.82 25.02
CA ILE A 161 -14.47 -1.22 23.72
C ILE A 161 -13.75 -0.47 22.58
N GLU A 162 -13.53 0.84 22.73
CA GLU A 162 -12.88 1.66 21.71
C GLU A 162 -11.44 1.21 21.45
N LYS A 163 -10.72 0.80 22.50
CA LYS A 163 -9.39 0.20 22.37
C LYS A 163 -9.42 -1.05 21.47
N HIS A 164 -10.32 -2.00 21.76
CA HIS A 164 -10.44 -3.23 20.96
C HIS A 164 -10.93 -2.96 19.54
N ILE A 165 -11.84 -1.99 19.34
CA ILE A 165 -12.29 -1.59 18.01
C ILE A 165 -11.11 -1.08 17.19
N ASN A 166 -10.23 -0.26 17.78
CA ASN A 166 -9.05 0.25 17.08
C ASN A 166 -8.08 -0.88 16.72
N GLU A 167 -7.83 -1.83 17.64
CA GLU A 167 -7.01 -3.01 17.35
C GLU A 167 -7.58 -3.82 16.16
N LEU A 168 -8.90 -4.02 16.11
CA LEU A 168 -9.55 -4.76 15.02
C LEU A 168 -9.57 -3.99 13.69
N LEU A 169 -9.62 -2.65 13.73
CA LEU A 169 -9.48 -1.80 12.55
C LEU A 169 -8.06 -1.89 11.99
N ASP A 170 -7.05 -1.81 12.85
CA ASP A 170 -5.64 -1.90 12.46
C ASP A 170 -5.28 -3.27 11.85
N MET A 171 -5.96 -4.33 12.31
CA MET A 171 -5.84 -5.67 11.76
C MET A 171 -6.65 -5.90 10.47
N ASP A 172 -7.39 -4.90 9.98
CA ASP A 172 -8.32 -5.01 8.84
C ASP A 172 -9.38 -6.13 9.01
N VAL A 173 -9.74 -6.46 10.27
CA VAL A 173 -10.80 -7.44 10.57
C VAL A 173 -12.18 -6.81 10.45
N ILE A 174 -12.31 -5.57 10.94
CA ILE A 174 -13.51 -4.76 10.78
C ILE A 174 -13.18 -3.51 9.96
N ARG A 175 -14.18 -2.94 9.30
CA ARG A 175 -14.04 -1.68 8.56
C ARG A 175 -15.21 -0.75 8.84
N LYS A 176 -14.95 0.55 8.73
CA LYS A 176 -16.02 1.55 8.81
C LYS A 176 -16.85 1.53 7.54
N ILE A 177 -18.15 1.33 7.68
CA ILE A 177 -19.12 1.36 6.58
C ILE A 177 -19.82 2.71 6.57
N GLY A 178 -19.95 3.32 5.38
CA GLY A 178 -20.67 4.58 5.22
C GLY A 178 -22.19 4.41 5.35
N HIS A 179 -22.90 5.45 5.81
CA HIS A 179 -24.37 5.41 5.98
C HIS A 179 -25.15 5.03 4.71
N ASN A 180 -24.58 5.28 3.53
CA ASN A 180 -25.19 5.02 2.22
C ASN A 180 -24.46 3.94 1.42
N GLU A 181 -23.49 3.26 2.03
CA GLU A 181 -22.78 2.18 1.35
C GLU A 181 -23.68 0.95 1.29
N ILE A 182 -23.94 0.47 0.08
CA ILE A 182 -24.68 -0.78 -0.12
C ILE A 182 -23.72 -1.91 0.22
N VAL A 183 -23.81 -2.39 1.44
CA VAL A 183 -23.09 -3.58 1.89
C VAL A 183 -24.08 -4.74 1.79
N GLU A 184 -23.71 -5.79 1.06
CA GLU A 184 -24.40 -7.06 1.15
C GLU A 184 -24.28 -7.53 2.60
N MET A 185 -25.36 -7.36 3.38
CA MET A 185 -25.34 -7.52 4.82
C MET A 185 -25.19 -8.99 5.18
N THR A 186 -23.96 -9.46 5.32
CA THR A 186 -23.66 -10.68 6.07
C THR A 186 -23.58 -10.31 7.54
N THR A 187 -24.67 -10.50 8.27
CA THR A 187 -24.66 -10.47 9.74
C THR A 187 -23.65 -11.50 10.26
N PRO A 188 -22.76 -11.15 11.21
CA PRO A 188 -21.85 -12.12 11.78
C PRO A 188 -22.62 -13.17 12.59
N VAL A 189 -22.44 -14.44 12.25
CA VAL A 189 -22.87 -15.57 13.08
C VAL A 189 -21.70 -15.91 14.01
N LEU A 190 -21.92 -15.78 15.32
CA LEU A 190 -21.03 -16.39 16.32
C LEU A 190 -21.32 -17.89 16.33
N ILE A 191 -20.36 -18.70 15.88
CA ILE A 191 -20.38 -20.15 16.10
C ILE A 191 -19.74 -20.38 17.48
N THR A 192 -20.56 -20.80 18.44
CA THR A 192 -20.12 -21.34 19.75
C THR A 192 -19.82 -22.83 19.64
#